data_AF-A0A7M5X692-F1
#
_entry.id   AF-A0A7M5X692-F1
#
_cell.length_a   1.000
_cell.length_b   1.000
_cell.length_c   1.000
_cell.angle_alpha   90.00
_cell.angle_beta   90.00
_cell.angle_gamma   90.00
#
_symmetry.space_group_name_H-M   'P 1'
#
loop_
_entity.id
_entity.type
_entity.pdbx_description
1 polymer ?
#
loop_
_entity_poly.entity_id
_entity_poly.type
_entity_poly.pdbx_seq_one_letter_code
_entity_poly.pdbx_strand_id
1 'polypeptide(L)'
;MDGEHMERLWSYLRSFSKITKEMTPAHRTDLLSDALMHFGSKKMGSIGSHLVFLYHKANETLTSCESEIQAICSGLPVVVNEETIKSWKVEEDTMAHKPQSQEIDLFDWQHSYYCKLREYNKEVSLVMLSTMTSDIEVHKQKVKRLDRALVSLEKKYEIRSRWTVSSPEYKAQHVKYIKIKSSEMTTTLYHRCSERLMLLALKKRYADGSAIATRLSKQINKACTEIKNILASYNSINSEVSNAFETIQYTVVLDVKSSFYDQINFVSQARSSVVAGSVIKTLIQFYIRKQRALEEVLLVKKDMENTLLYWEKQTELLFTAANLKSSFGTKYLLHERLYALGEFIEELKKLFSPIIDGSTDNELLDEESLIEDDQCTDESSDDENVSDTEEMTDNVHQDFYI
;
A
#
# COMPACT_ATOMS: atom_id res chain seq x y z
N MET A 1 11.99 -14.91 9.01
CA MET A 1 13.05 -13.92 8.74
C MET A 1 12.47 -12.90 7.80
N ASP A 2 12.48 -11.64 8.22
CA ASP A 2 12.01 -10.51 7.44
C ASP A 2 12.97 -10.23 6.26
N GLY A 3 12.42 -9.82 5.11
CA GLY A 3 13.16 -9.62 3.86
C GLY A 3 14.21 -8.50 3.97
N GLU A 4 13.92 -7.46 4.76
CA GLU A 4 14.80 -6.31 4.97
C GLU A 4 16.14 -6.71 5.60
N HIS A 5 16.11 -7.61 6.58
CA HIS A 5 17.32 -8.09 7.26
C HIS A 5 18.22 -8.90 6.32
N MET A 6 17.60 -9.68 5.44
CA MET A 6 18.29 -10.45 4.42
C MET A 6 18.92 -9.53 3.38
N GLU A 7 18.20 -8.49 2.93
CA GLU A 7 18.73 -7.48 1.99
C GLU A 7 19.92 -6.71 2.57
N ARG A 8 19.88 -6.32 3.85
CA ARG A 8 21.01 -5.69 4.54
C ARG A 8 22.24 -6.59 4.59
N LEU A 9 22.04 -7.88 4.89
CA LEU A 9 23.14 -8.87 4.85
C LEU A 9 23.72 -9.00 3.45
N TRP A 10 22.88 -9.12 2.42
CA TRP A 10 23.34 -9.20 1.03
C TRP A 10 24.06 -7.93 0.57
N SER A 11 23.59 -6.76 0.99
CA SER A 11 24.25 -5.48 0.71
C SER A 11 25.64 -5.44 1.35
N TYR A 12 25.76 -5.83 2.62
CA TYR A 12 27.05 -5.93 3.30
C TYR A 12 27.98 -6.94 2.61
N LEU A 13 27.47 -8.10 2.19
CA LEU A 13 28.26 -9.12 1.51
C LEU A 13 28.68 -8.72 0.08
N ARG A 14 28.01 -7.72 -0.54
CA ARG A 14 28.31 -7.29 -1.91
C ARG A 14 29.74 -6.77 -2.05
N SER A 15 30.27 -6.08 -1.05
CA SER A 15 31.67 -5.60 -1.05
C SER A 15 32.69 -6.75 -1.09
N PHE A 16 32.31 -7.93 -0.61
CA PHE A 16 33.13 -9.15 -0.61
C PHE A 16 32.87 -10.06 -1.83
N SER A 17 31.99 -9.65 -2.75
CA SER A 17 31.58 -10.48 -3.90
C SER A 17 32.57 -10.46 -5.06
N LYS A 18 33.40 -9.40 -5.19
CA LYS A 18 34.34 -9.21 -6.29
C LYS A 18 35.46 -10.25 -6.24
N ILE A 19 35.60 -11.03 -7.31
CA ILE A 19 36.66 -12.04 -7.44
C ILE A 19 37.88 -11.39 -8.06
N THR A 20 39.00 -11.35 -7.33
CA THR A 20 40.29 -10.93 -7.86
C THR A 20 41.05 -12.15 -8.41
N LYS A 21 42.01 -11.89 -9.31
CA LYS A 21 42.82 -12.93 -9.96
C LYS A 21 43.66 -13.75 -8.95
N GLU A 22 44.02 -13.14 -7.82
CA GLU A 22 44.80 -13.75 -6.74
C GLU A 22 43.93 -14.48 -5.70
N MET A 23 42.60 -14.47 -5.85
CA MET A 23 41.68 -15.05 -4.88
C MET A 23 41.48 -16.55 -5.13
N THR A 24 42.06 -17.38 -4.26
CA THR A 24 41.83 -18.82 -4.27
C THR A 24 40.45 -19.18 -3.69
N PRO A 25 39.84 -20.32 -4.05
CA PRO A 25 38.56 -20.75 -3.47
C PRO A 25 38.58 -20.88 -1.93
N ALA A 26 39.70 -21.32 -1.37
CA ALA A 26 39.89 -21.42 0.09
C ALA A 26 39.89 -20.03 0.73
N HIS A 27 40.72 -19.12 0.23
CA HIS A 27 40.80 -17.73 0.73
C HIS A 27 39.45 -17.00 0.62
N ARG A 28 38.66 -17.28 -0.42
CA ARG A 28 37.30 -16.74 -0.54
C ARG A 28 36.37 -17.24 0.58
N THR A 29 36.49 -18.51 0.93
CA THR A 29 35.67 -19.12 1.99
C THR A 29 36.01 -18.50 3.34
N ASP A 30 37.29 -18.29 3.60
CA ASP A 30 37.78 -17.64 4.81
C ASP A 30 37.30 -16.18 4.88
N LEU A 31 37.47 -15.40 3.80
CA LEU A 31 37.02 -14.01 3.73
C LEU A 31 35.53 -13.86 3.99
N LEU A 32 34.70 -14.70 3.37
CA LEU A 32 33.24 -14.67 3.61
C LEU A 32 32.89 -15.10 5.03
N SER A 33 33.61 -16.07 5.59
CA SER A 33 33.43 -16.50 6.98
C SER A 33 33.76 -15.35 7.94
N ASP A 34 34.89 -14.67 7.75
CA ASP A 34 35.30 -13.52 8.55
C ASP A 34 34.30 -12.36 8.42
N ALA A 35 33.85 -12.07 7.20
CA ALA A 35 32.84 -11.04 6.96
C ALA A 35 31.53 -11.34 7.70
N LEU A 36 31.06 -12.59 7.66
CA LEU A 36 29.86 -13.04 8.37
C LEU A 36 30.03 -13.01 9.89
N MET A 37 31.19 -13.44 10.39
CA MET A 37 31.51 -13.38 11.82
C MET A 37 31.56 -11.94 12.32
N HIS A 38 32.17 -11.03 11.55
CA HIS A 38 32.19 -9.61 11.85
C HIS A 38 30.79 -9.00 11.86
N PHE A 39 29.99 -9.26 10.82
CA PHE A 39 28.60 -8.80 10.75
C PHE A 39 27.78 -9.31 11.93
N GLY A 40 27.89 -10.61 12.23
CA GLY A 40 27.25 -11.24 13.36
C GLY A 40 27.66 -10.59 14.68
N SER A 41 28.96 -10.37 14.90
CA SER A 41 29.47 -9.72 16.12
C SER A 41 28.94 -8.30 16.28
N LYS A 42 28.93 -7.50 15.21
CA LYS A 42 28.37 -6.14 15.22
C LYS A 42 26.88 -6.14 15.55
N LYS A 43 26.12 -7.09 14.98
CA LYS A 43 24.68 -7.25 15.27
C LYS A 43 24.42 -7.77 16.69
N MET A 44 25.23 -8.68 17.19
CA MET A 44 25.14 -9.15 18.58
C MET A 44 25.40 -8.01 19.56
N GLY A 45 26.42 -7.18 19.35
CA GLY A 45 26.71 -6.04 20.23
C GLY A 45 25.61 -4.98 20.27
N SER A 46 24.82 -4.84 19.19
CA SER A 46 23.77 -3.82 19.08
C SER A 46 22.35 -4.34 19.37
N ILE A 47 22.17 -5.65 19.59
CA ILE A 47 20.84 -6.24 19.73
C ILE A 47 20.06 -5.67 20.92
N GLY A 48 20.75 -5.40 22.03
CA GLY A 48 20.17 -4.83 23.24
C GLY A 48 19.55 -3.46 22.96
N SER A 49 20.37 -2.52 22.53
CA SER A 49 19.94 -1.15 22.19
C SER A 49 18.88 -1.14 21.09
N HIS A 50 18.97 -2.05 20.11
CA HIS A 50 17.99 -2.14 19.03
C HIS A 50 16.60 -2.56 19.54
N LEU A 51 16.52 -3.57 20.41
CA LEU A 51 15.24 -3.99 21.00
C LEU A 51 14.64 -2.88 21.88
N VAL A 52 15.47 -2.17 22.65
CA VAL A 52 15.03 -1.00 23.44
C VAL A 52 14.46 0.10 22.54
N PHE A 53 15.16 0.42 21.45
CA PHE A 53 14.69 1.38 20.46
C PHE A 53 13.32 0.97 19.84
N LEU A 54 13.18 -0.29 19.43
CA LEU A 54 11.92 -0.79 18.87
C LEU A 54 10.78 -0.68 19.89
N TYR A 55 11.05 -0.98 21.16
CA TYR A 55 10.07 -0.84 22.24
C TYR A 55 9.59 0.61 22.41
N HIS A 56 10.52 1.58 22.49
CA HIS A 56 10.17 2.99 22.64
C HIS A 56 9.37 3.50 21.42
N LYS A 57 9.82 3.16 20.21
CA LYS A 57 9.13 3.53 18.97
C LYS A 57 7.71 2.95 18.88
N ALA A 58 7.53 1.70 19.32
CA ALA A 58 6.21 1.07 19.36
C ALA A 58 5.29 1.76 20.39
N ASN A 59 5.82 2.11 21.57
CA ASN A 59 5.08 2.87 22.58
C ASN A 59 4.73 4.30 22.12
N GLU A 60 5.65 5.01 21.49
CA GLU A 60 5.39 6.35 20.95
C GLU A 60 4.28 6.29 19.91
N THR A 61 4.33 5.30 19.01
CA THR A 61 3.27 5.06 18.03
C THR A 61 1.94 4.76 18.69
N LEU A 62 1.94 3.99 19.78
CA LEU A 62 0.74 3.67 20.55
C LEU A 62 0.12 4.94 21.16
N THR A 63 0.90 5.72 21.91
CA THR A 63 0.45 6.96 22.55
C THR A 63 -0.03 8.00 21.51
N SER A 64 0.67 8.11 20.39
CA SER A 64 0.26 8.97 19.26
C SER A 64 -1.11 8.54 18.72
N CYS A 65 -1.32 7.23 18.47
CA CYS A 65 -2.61 6.74 17.98
C CYS A 65 -3.75 6.97 18.99
N GLU A 66 -3.50 6.76 20.28
CA GLU A 66 -4.50 7.01 21.33
C GLU A 66 -4.89 8.48 21.40
N SER A 67 -3.91 9.38 21.31
CA SER A 67 -4.13 10.83 21.30
C SER A 67 -4.95 11.28 20.08
N GLU A 68 -4.64 10.75 18.89
CA GLU A 68 -5.37 11.05 17.66
C GLU A 68 -6.81 10.52 17.68
N ILE A 69 -7.02 9.30 18.17
CA ILE A 69 -8.38 8.76 18.37
C ILE A 69 -9.17 9.65 19.32
N GLN A 70 -8.57 10.05 20.46
CA GLN A 70 -9.22 10.92 21.43
C GLN A 70 -9.55 12.29 20.83
N ALA A 71 -8.62 12.90 20.09
CA ALA A 71 -8.83 14.18 19.42
C ALA A 71 -10.00 14.12 18.45
N ILE A 72 -10.05 13.10 17.57
CA ILE A 72 -11.16 12.92 16.63
C ILE A 72 -12.48 12.68 17.36
N CYS A 73 -12.51 11.78 18.36
CA CYS A 73 -13.73 11.48 19.11
C CYS A 73 -14.26 12.70 19.89
N SER A 74 -13.39 13.56 20.42
CA SER A 74 -13.79 14.77 21.14
C SER A 74 -14.47 15.82 20.25
N GLY A 75 -14.16 15.83 18.95
CA GLY A 75 -14.76 16.73 17.98
C GLY A 75 -16.10 16.24 17.41
N LEU A 76 -16.55 15.04 17.79
CA LEU A 76 -17.78 14.45 17.27
C LEU A 76 -19.00 14.82 18.13
N PRO A 77 -20.18 15.02 17.52
CA PRO A 77 -21.42 15.31 18.23
C PRO A 77 -21.98 14.09 19.00
N VAL A 78 -21.36 12.92 18.86
CA VAL A 78 -21.76 11.66 19.47
C VAL A 78 -20.56 11.05 20.18
N VAL A 79 -20.78 10.48 21.36
CA VAL A 79 -19.74 9.73 22.10
C VAL A 79 -19.40 8.47 21.32
N VAL A 80 -18.16 8.38 20.85
CA VAL A 80 -17.63 7.22 20.13
C VAL A 80 -16.61 6.51 21.02
N ASN A 81 -16.91 5.27 21.38
CA ASN A 81 -16.04 4.43 22.21
C ASN A 81 -15.26 3.42 21.34
N GLU A 82 -14.21 2.83 21.91
CA GLU A 82 -13.38 1.83 21.24
C GLU A 82 -14.19 0.60 20.75
N GLU A 83 -15.21 0.19 21.50
CA GLU A 83 -16.15 -0.87 21.09
C GLU A 83 -16.96 -0.50 19.84
N THR A 84 -17.32 0.78 19.69
CA THR A 84 -18.02 1.29 18.52
C THR A 84 -17.12 1.26 17.29
N ILE A 85 -15.85 1.65 17.44
CA ILE A 85 -14.87 1.59 16.35
C ILE A 85 -14.62 0.12 15.95
N LYS A 86 -14.52 -0.78 16.94
CA LYS A 86 -14.39 -2.21 16.71
C LYS A 86 -15.58 -2.80 15.96
N SER A 87 -16.81 -2.42 16.31
CA SER A 87 -18.00 -2.90 15.59
C SER A 87 -18.03 -2.38 14.15
N TRP A 88 -17.61 -1.13 13.92
CA TRP A 88 -17.48 -0.58 12.57
C TRP A 88 -16.45 -1.33 11.72
N LYS A 89 -15.31 -1.71 12.31
CA LYS A 89 -14.31 -2.55 11.65
C LYS A 89 -14.89 -3.90 11.24
N VAL A 90 -15.55 -4.60 12.16
CA VAL A 90 -16.15 -5.91 11.88
C VAL A 90 -17.20 -5.81 10.77
N GLU A 91 -18.01 -4.75 10.79
CA GLU A 91 -18.98 -4.49 9.73
C GLU A 91 -18.30 -4.25 8.38
N GLU A 92 -17.25 -3.42 8.32
CA GLU A 92 -16.46 -3.18 7.10
C GLU A 92 -15.84 -4.48 6.57
N ASP A 93 -15.25 -5.30 7.44
CA ASP A 93 -14.70 -6.60 7.10
C ASP A 93 -15.80 -7.53 6.54
N THR A 94 -16.95 -7.62 7.20
CA THR A 94 -18.06 -8.47 6.71
C THR A 94 -18.62 -7.99 5.38
N MET A 95 -18.63 -6.68 5.12
CA MET A 95 -19.07 -6.11 3.85
C MET A 95 -18.06 -6.32 2.73
N ALA A 96 -16.76 -6.26 3.03
CA ALA A 96 -15.70 -6.59 2.07
C ALA A 96 -15.75 -8.06 1.63
N HIS A 97 -16.21 -8.95 2.52
CA HIS A 97 -16.36 -10.38 2.25
C HIS A 97 -17.75 -10.77 1.73
N LYS A 98 -18.70 -9.85 1.64
CA LYS A 98 -19.95 -10.14 0.92
C LYS A 98 -19.58 -10.27 -0.56
N PRO A 99 -19.82 -11.44 -1.19
CA PRO A 99 -19.77 -11.50 -2.63
C PRO A 99 -20.72 -10.41 -3.17
N GLN A 100 -20.31 -9.79 -4.27
CA GLN A 100 -21.05 -8.76 -5.00
C GLN A 100 -22.40 -9.29 -5.57
N SER A 101 -22.99 -10.31 -4.95
CA SER A 101 -24.18 -11.07 -5.37
C SER A 101 -25.48 -10.54 -4.76
N GLN A 102 -25.47 -9.32 -4.21
CA GLN A 102 -26.66 -8.47 -4.16
C GLN A 102 -26.59 -7.36 -5.22
N GLU A 103 -25.95 -7.63 -6.35
CA GLU A 103 -26.48 -7.09 -7.60
C GLU A 103 -27.93 -7.60 -7.72
N ILE A 104 -28.88 -6.75 -7.30
CA ILE A 104 -30.24 -6.67 -7.84
C ILE A 104 -30.20 -7.22 -9.25
N ASP A 105 -31.14 -8.05 -9.69
CA ASP A 105 -31.25 -8.62 -11.05
C ASP A 105 -30.95 -7.60 -12.19
N LEU A 106 -29.66 -7.29 -12.38
CA LEU A 106 -29.14 -6.10 -13.05
C LEU A 106 -28.90 -6.41 -14.53
N PHE A 107 -28.77 -7.71 -14.81
CA PHE A 107 -28.68 -8.32 -16.13
C PHE A 107 -30.01 -8.94 -16.57
N ASP A 108 -31.12 -8.23 -16.31
CA ASP A 108 -32.39 -8.50 -16.98
C ASP A 108 -32.18 -8.46 -18.52
N TRP A 109 -32.87 -9.34 -19.24
CA TRP A 109 -32.79 -9.42 -20.70
C TRP A 109 -33.10 -8.08 -21.37
N GLN A 110 -33.95 -7.26 -20.73
CA GLN A 110 -34.27 -5.90 -21.16
C GLN A 110 -33.05 -4.99 -21.16
N HIS A 111 -32.18 -5.10 -20.16
CA HIS A 111 -30.96 -4.30 -20.06
C HIS A 111 -29.94 -4.74 -21.11
N SER A 112 -29.78 -6.06 -21.30
CA SER A 112 -28.91 -6.62 -22.35
C SER A 112 -29.37 -6.24 -23.76
N TYR A 113 -30.69 -6.29 -24.00
CA TYR A 113 -31.30 -5.83 -25.24
C TYR A 113 -31.07 -4.33 -25.47
N TYR A 114 -31.31 -3.51 -24.45
CA TYR A 114 -31.06 -2.07 -24.50
C TYR A 114 -29.60 -1.73 -24.82
N CYS A 115 -28.62 -2.38 -24.17
CA CYS A 115 -27.20 -2.15 -24.43
C CYS A 115 -26.83 -2.40 -25.90
N LYS A 116 -27.31 -3.52 -26.47
CA LYS A 116 -27.10 -3.86 -27.89
C LYS A 116 -27.79 -2.86 -28.81
N LEU A 117 -28.99 -2.39 -28.44
CA LEU A 117 -29.75 -1.41 -29.21
C LEU A 117 -29.09 -0.02 -29.20
N ARG A 118 -28.53 0.40 -28.06
CA ARG A 118 -27.75 1.65 -27.96
C ARG A 118 -26.50 1.58 -28.84
N GLU A 119 -25.76 0.48 -28.80
CA GLU A 119 -24.60 0.26 -29.67
C GLU A 119 -24.99 0.28 -31.15
N TYR A 120 -26.10 -0.38 -31.50
CA TYR A 120 -26.64 -0.36 -32.86
C TYR A 120 -26.93 1.07 -33.33
N ASN A 121 -27.66 1.85 -32.53
CA ASN A 121 -28.00 3.24 -32.87
C ASN A 121 -26.77 4.14 -33.01
N LYS A 122 -25.75 3.94 -32.15
CA LYS A 122 -24.47 4.64 -32.24
C LYS A 122 -23.75 4.32 -33.54
N GLU A 123 -23.61 3.05 -33.88
CA GLU A 123 -22.91 2.61 -35.09
C GLU A 123 -23.65 3.04 -36.36
N VAL A 124 -25.00 3.03 -36.37
CA VAL A 124 -25.81 3.58 -37.47
C VAL A 124 -25.57 5.08 -37.64
N SER A 125 -25.52 5.83 -36.53
CA SER A 125 -25.22 7.27 -36.57
C SER A 125 -23.81 7.54 -37.12
N LEU A 126 -22.83 6.72 -36.74
CA LEU A 126 -21.46 6.83 -37.26
C LEU A 126 -21.38 6.50 -38.75
N VAL A 127 -22.12 5.51 -39.25
CA VAL A 127 -22.23 5.25 -40.71
C VAL A 127 -22.76 6.47 -41.46
N MET A 128 -23.74 7.19 -40.88
CA MET A 128 -24.33 8.37 -41.50
C MET A 128 -23.41 9.60 -41.47
N LEU A 129 -22.57 9.72 -40.44
CA LEU A 129 -21.69 10.88 -40.24
C LEU A 129 -20.28 10.69 -40.83
N SER A 130 -19.86 9.46 -41.11
CA SER A 130 -18.54 9.16 -41.64
C SER A 130 -18.41 9.57 -43.10
N THR A 131 -17.27 10.16 -43.46
CA THR A 131 -16.95 10.59 -44.84
C THR A 131 -16.00 9.63 -45.56
N MET A 132 -15.27 8.79 -44.81
CA MET A 132 -14.30 7.84 -45.36
C MET A 132 -14.93 6.48 -45.64
N THR A 133 -14.75 5.98 -46.87
CA THR A 133 -15.37 4.72 -47.34
C THR A 133 -14.93 3.49 -46.55
N SER A 134 -13.68 3.48 -46.05
CA SER A 134 -13.15 2.38 -45.21
C SER A 134 -13.88 2.28 -43.87
N ASP A 135 -14.09 3.42 -43.21
CA ASP A 135 -14.69 3.49 -41.88
C ASP A 135 -16.18 3.15 -41.94
N ILE A 136 -16.85 3.62 -43.00
CA ILE A 136 -18.24 3.27 -43.30
C ILE A 136 -18.42 1.75 -43.40
N GLU A 137 -17.50 1.03 -44.06
CA GLU A 137 -17.62 -0.42 -44.22
C GLU A 137 -17.42 -1.16 -42.88
N VAL A 138 -16.47 -0.72 -42.05
CA VAL A 138 -16.26 -1.27 -40.70
C VAL A 138 -17.50 -1.09 -39.84
N HIS A 139 -18.10 0.11 -39.82
CA HIS A 139 -19.31 0.39 -39.06
C HIS A 139 -20.52 -0.40 -39.62
N LYS A 140 -20.67 -0.53 -40.94
CA LYS A 140 -21.72 -1.36 -41.57
C LYS A 140 -21.64 -2.83 -41.17
N GLN A 141 -20.43 -3.40 -41.08
CA GLN A 141 -20.25 -4.77 -40.63
C GLN A 141 -20.69 -4.96 -39.17
N LYS A 142 -20.36 -4.00 -38.30
CA LYS A 142 -20.82 -3.99 -36.90
C LYS A 142 -22.33 -3.87 -36.80
N VAL A 143 -22.95 -2.97 -37.57
CA VAL A 143 -24.41 -2.81 -37.67
C VAL A 143 -25.08 -4.13 -38.06
N LYS A 144 -24.59 -4.82 -39.11
CA LYS A 144 -25.13 -6.13 -39.53
C LYS A 144 -25.00 -7.22 -38.46
N ARG A 145 -23.93 -7.18 -37.64
CA ARG A 145 -23.75 -8.14 -36.54
C ARG A 145 -24.70 -7.84 -35.38
N LEU A 146 -24.84 -6.57 -35.01
CA LEU A 146 -25.74 -6.13 -33.95
C LEU A 146 -27.21 -6.35 -34.32
N ASP A 147 -27.58 -6.09 -35.57
CA ASP A 147 -28.94 -6.32 -36.06
C ASP A 147 -29.35 -7.80 -35.97
N ARG A 148 -28.48 -8.71 -36.41
CA ARG A 148 -28.71 -10.17 -36.26
C ARG A 148 -28.88 -10.59 -34.80
N ALA A 149 -28.12 -9.99 -33.89
CA ALA A 149 -28.23 -10.25 -32.46
C ALA A 149 -29.49 -9.63 -31.83
N LEU A 150 -29.96 -8.48 -32.33
CA LEU A 150 -31.21 -7.88 -31.89
C LEU A 150 -32.41 -8.67 -32.38
N VAL A 151 -32.44 -9.10 -33.64
CA VAL A 151 -33.52 -9.93 -34.21
C VAL A 151 -33.65 -11.26 -33.45
N SER A 152 -32.54 -11.87 -33.05
CA SER A 152 -32.60 -13.12 -32.26
C SER A 152 -33.18 -12.90 -30.87
N LEU A 153 -32.85 -11.77 -30.22
CA LEU A 153 -33.45 -11.39 -28.93
C LEU A 153 -34.92 -11.00 -29.06
N GLU A 154 -35.28 -10.26 -30.10
CA GLU A 154 -36.66 -9.84 -30.40
C GLU A 154 -37.56 -11.06 -30.61
N LYS A 155 -37.07 -12.07 -31.33
CA LYS A 155 -37.77 -13.36 -31.50
C LYS A 155 -37.86 -14.15 -30.19
N LYS A 156 -36.77 -14.18 -29.40
CA LYS A 156 -36.71 -14.95 -28.15
C LYS A 156 -37.64 -14.40 -27.06
N TYR A 157 -37.77 -13.07 -26.98
CA TYR A 157 -38.56 -12.38 -25.95
C TYR A 157 -39.87 -11.76 -26.49
N GLU A 158 -40.30 -12.19 -27.68
CA GLU A 158 -41.57 -11.78 -28.32
C GLU A 158 -41.76 -10.26 -28.44
N ILE A 159 -40.68 -9.54 -28.71
CA ILE A 159 -40.71 -8.08 -28.90
C ILE A 159 -41.38 -7.78 -30.25
N ARG A 160 -42.60 -7.26 -30.20
CA ARG A 160 -43.42 -7.00 -31.41
C ARG A 160 -42.85 -5.88 -32.30
N SER A 161 -42.14 -4.93 -31.72
CA SER A 161 -41.51 -3.82 -32.44
C SER A 161 -40.24 -3.37 -31.71
N ARG A 162 -39.18 -3.12 -32.49
CA ARG A 162 -37.90 -2.64 -31.96
C ARG A 162 -38.11 -1.32 -31.23
N TRP A 163 -37.54 -1.22 -30.02
CA TRP A 163 -37.65 0.01 -29.24
C TRP A 163 -36.99 1.18 -29.96
N THR A 164 -37.61 2.35 -29.88
CA THR A 164 -37.06 3.60 -30.43
C THR A 164 -36.62 4.49 -29.27
N VAL A 165 -35.80 5.51 -29.55
CA VAL A 165 -35.33 6.47 -28.53
C VAL A 165 -36.49 7.16 -27.78
N SER A 166 -37.66 7.24 -28.42
CA SER A 166 -38.87 7.82 -27.84
C SER A 166 -39.68 6.84 -26.98
N SER A 167 -39.43 5.53 -27.04
CA SER A 167 -40.25 4.55 -26.34
C SER A 167 -40.05 4.61 -24.82
N PRO A 168 -41.11 4.41 -24.02
CA PRO A 168 -41.01 4.47 -22.56
C PRO A 168 -40.07 3.39 -22.00
N GLU A 169 -40.05 2.20 -22.61
CA GLU A 169 -39.16 1.09 -22.22
C GLU A 169 -37.70 1.44 -22.46
N TYR A 170 -37.39 2.07 -23.61
CA TYR A 170 -36.04 2.53 -23.93
C TYR A 170 -35.56 3.58 -22.92
N LYS A 171 -36.40 4.57 -22.60
CA LYS A 171 -36.06 5.62 -21.63
C LYS A 171 -35.84 5.06 -20.22
N ALA A 172 -36.67 4.13 -19.77
CA ALA A 172 -36.52 3.49 -18.46
C ALA A 172 -35.20 2.71 -18.37
N GLN A 173 -34.86 1.92 -19.39
CA GLN A 173 -33.60 1.18 -19.44
C GLN A 173 -32.38 2.10 -19.66
N HIS A 174 -32.55 3.24 -20.34
CA HIS A 174 -31.52 4.26 -20.48
C HIS A 174 -31.12 4.87 -19.13
N VAL A 175 -32.10 5.24 -18.30
CA VAL A 175 -31.85 5.72 -16.93
C VAL A 175 -31.18 4.63 -16.08
N LYS A 176 -31.64 3.37 -16.18
CA LYS A 176 -31.02 2.23 -15.49
C LYS A 176 -29.55 2.04 -15.93
N TYR A 177 -29.28 2.11 -17.23
CA TYR A 177 -27.93 2.02 -17.78
C TYR A 177 -27.01 3.13 -17.27
N ILE A 178 -27.47 4.38 -17.28
CA ILE A 178 -26.67 5.49 -16.76
C ILE A 178 -26.37 5.29 -15.29
N LYS A 179 -27.36 4.91 -14.47
CA LYS A 179 -27.12 4.63 -13.04
C LYS A 179 -26.05 3.56 -12.81
N ILE A 180 -26.10 2.46 -13.56
CA ILE A 180 -25.11 1.37 -13.47
C ILE A 180 -23.73 1.87 -13.92
N LYS A 181 -23.66 2.48 -15.11
CA LYS A 181 -22.39 2.90 -15.69
C LYS A 181 -21.73 4.00 -14.87
N SER A 182 -22.51 4.95 -14.37
CA SER A 182 -22.06 5.98 -13.46
C SER A 182 -21.53 5.35 -12.17
N SER A 183 -22.22 4.36 -11.58
CA SER A 183 -21.70 3.63 -10.40
C SER A 183 -20.36 2.93 -10.68
N GLU A 184 -20.23 2.19 -11.79
CA GLU A 184 -18.96 1.53 -12.18
C GLU A 184 -17.82 2.53 -12.32
N MET A 185 -18.11 3.67 -12.95
CA MET A 185 -17.13 4.72 -13.20
C MET A 185 -16.74 5.42 -11.90
N THR A 186 -17.68 5.67 -11.00
CA THR A 186 -17.41 6.22 -9.66
C THR A 186 -16.50 5.28 -8.86
N THR A 187 -16.75 3.95 -8.89
CA THR A 187 -15.86 2.96 -8.26
C THR A 187 -14.47 2.95 -8.89
N THR A 188 -14.39 2.99 -10.21
CA THR A 188 -13.09 3.04 -10.91
C THR A 188 -12.33 4.33 -10.58
N LEU A 189 -13.03 5.46 -10.51
CA LEU A 189 -12.49 6.76 -10.14
C LEU A 189 -11.93 6.74 -8.71
N TYR A 190 -12.65 6.14 -7.76
CA TYR A 190 -12.20 5.94 -6.39
C TYR A 190 -10.86 5.18 -6.31
N HIS A 191 -10.76 4.05 -7.02
CA HIS A 191 -9.54 3.26 -7.03
C HIS A 191 -8.35 4.05 -7.58
N ARG A 192 -8.55 4.78 -8.68
CA ARG A 192 -7.49 5.60 -9.29
C ARG A 192 -7.06 6.77 -8.42
N CYS A 193 -8.00 7.40 -7.70
CA CYS A 193 -7.65 8.45 -6.76
C CYS A 193 -6.89 7.91 -5.55
N SER A 194 -7.29 6.75 -5.03
CA SER A 194 -6.60 6.05 -3.95
C SER A 194 -5.17 5.68 -4.33
N GLU A 195 -4.97 5.14 -5.54
CA GLU A 195 -3.66 4.84 -6.11
C GLU A 195 -2.78 6.10 -6.19
N ARG A 196 -3.33 7.22 -6.71
CA ARG A 196 -2.62 8.50 -6.78
C ARG A 196 -2.15 8.97 -5.40
N LEU A 197 -2.99 8.86 -4.37
CA LEU A 197 -2.64 9.28 -3.00
C LEU A 197 -1.51 8.42 -2.43
N MET A 198 -1.55 7.11 -2.64
CA MET A 198 -0.48 6.21 -2.25
C MET A 198 0.84 6.57 -2.94
N LEU A 199 0.81 6.84 -4.25
CA LEU A 199 1.99 7.24 -5.00
C LEU A 199 2.58 8.57 -4.51
N LEU A 200 1.74 9.53 -4.13
CA LEU A 200 2.19 10.80 -3.53
C LEU A 200 2.86 10.58 -2.17
N ALA A 201 2.28 9.72 -1.32
CA ALA A 201 2.86 9.38 -0.02
C ALA A 201 4.21 8.66 -0.18
N LEU A 202 4.33 7.77 -1.16
CA LEU A 202 5.59 7.11 -1.49
C LEU A 202 6.63 8.09 -1.99
N LYS A 203 6.26 9.00 -2.91
CA LYS A 203 7.20 9.98 -3.47
C LYS A 203 7.85 10.83 -2.37
N LYS A 204 7.09 11.24 -1.36
CA LYS A 204 7.61 12.02 -0.22
C LYS A 204 8.74 11.34 0.57
N ARG A 205 8.87 10.01 0.48
CA ARG A 205 9.91 9.25 1.19
C ARG A 205 11.24 9.18 0.45
N TYR A 206 11.28 9.64 -0.81
CA TYR A 206 12.48 9.60 -1.64
C TYR A 206 12.93 11.03 -1.94
N ALA A 207 14.25 11.24 -1.97
CA ALA A 207 14.83 12.50 -2.40
C ALA A 207 14.41 12.80 -3.84
N ASP A 208 14.02 14.06 -4.09
CA ASP A 208 13.71 14.54 -5.43
C ASP A 208 14.95 14.42 -6.34
N GLY A 209 14.73 14.03 -7.59
CA GLY A 209 15.80 13.73 -8.55
C GLY A 209 16.29 12.27 -8.55
N SER A 210 15.97 11.48 -7.52
CA SER A 210 16.26 10.04 -7.56
C SER A 210 15.51 9.34 -8.71
N ALA A 211 16.08 8.26 -9.25
CA ALA A 211 15.44 7.46 -10.30
C ALA A 211 14.06 6.92 -9.86
N ILE A 212 13.91 6.63 -8.56
CA ILE A 212 12.66 6.18 -7.94
C ILE A 212 11.64 7.33 -7.90
N ALA A 213 12.00 8.52 -7.42
CA ALA A 213 11.11 9.68 -7.39
C ALA A 213 10.66 10.11 -8.80
N THR A 214 11.55 10.00 -9.79
CA THR A 214 11.24 10.26 -11.21
C THR A 214 10.22 9.26 -11.76
N ARG A 215 10.39 7.97 -11.44
CA ARG A 215 9.44 6.91 -11.84
C ARG A 215 8.07 7.11 -11.18
N LEU A 216 8.03 7.42 -9.89
CA LEU A 216 6.79 7.72 -9.16
C LEU A 216 6.07 8.93 -9.75
N SER A 217 6.81 9.99 -10.14
CA SER A 217 6.23 11.18 -10.78
C SER A 217 5.55 10.83 -12.12
N LYS A 218 6.15 9.96 -12.94
CA LYS A 218 5.52 9.47 -14.18
C LYS A 218 4.22 8.69 -13.90
N GLN A 219 4.22 7.84 -12.87
CA GLN A 219 3.02 7.09 -12.48
C GLN A 219 1.90 8.00 -11.95
N ILE A 220 2.24 9.02 -11.14
CA ILE A 220 1.30 10.03 -10.66
C ILE A 220 0.67 10.77 -11.84
N ASN A 221 1.46 11.19 -12.83
CA ASN A 221 0.95 11.88 -14.02
C ASN A 221 0.02 10.98 -14.83
N LYS A 222 0.37 9.69 -15.00
CA LYS A 222 -0.51 8.71 -15.66
C LYS A 222 -1.84 8.58 -14.92
N ALA A 223 -1.81 8.43 -13.60
CA ALA A 223 -3.02 8.36 -12.77
C ALA A 223 -3.88 9.63 -12.92
N CYS A 224 -3.28 10.82 -12.88
CA CYS A 224 -3.98 12.09 -13.10
C CYS A 224 -4.70 12.14 -14.47
N THR A 225 -4.03 11.69 -15.54
CA THR A 225 -4.62 11.64 -16.88
C THR A 225 -5.78 10.65 -16.95
N GLU A 226 -5.64 9.47 -16.36
CA GLU A 226 -6.72 8.47 -16.31
C GLU A 226 -7.93 8.97 -15.52
N ILE A 227 -7.72 9.63 -14.37
CA ILE A 227 -8.79 10.26 -13.58
C ILE A 227 -9.54 11.29 -14.43
N LYS A 228 -8.82 12.17 -15.15
CA LYS A 228 -9.44 13.17 -16.05
C LYS A 228 -10.29 12.51 -17.14
N ASN A 229 -9.78 11.43 -17.76
CA ASN A 229 -10.49 10.72 -18.83
C ASN A 229 -11.77 10.02 -18.33
N ILE A 230 -11.70 9.37 -17.17
CA ILE A 230 -12.86 8.73 -16.54
C ILE A 230 -13.90 9.79 -16.16
N LEU A 231 -13.47 10.90 -15.56
CA LEU A 231 -14.35 11.99 -15.17
C LEU A 231 -15.04 12.65 -16.36
N ALA A 232 -14.32 12.89 -17.46
CA ALA A 232 -14.89 13.42 -18.69
C ALA A 232 -15.97 12.48 -19.25
N SER A 233 -15.69 11.17 -19.25
CA SER A 233 -16.64 10.15 -19.69
C SER A 233 -17.87 10.08 -18.77
N TYR A 234 -17.68 10.21 -17.45
CA TYR A 234 -18.75 10.21 -16.45
C TYR A 234 -19.69 11.41 -16.65
N ASN A 235 -19.12 12.62 -16.75
CA ASN A 235 -19.88 13.84 -16.97
C ASN A 235 -20.61 13.82 -18.33
N SER A 236 -19.99 13.23 -19.37
CA SER A 236 -20.63 13.05 -20.68
C SER A 236 -21.87 12.16 -20.59
N ILE A 237 -21.78 11.01 -19.92
CA ILE A 237 -22.90 10.06 -19.80
C ILE A 237 -24.03 10.64 -18.92
N ASN A 238 -23.68 11.33 -17.83
CA ASN A 238 -24.69 11.96 -16.97
C ASN A 238 -25.40 13.15 -17.64
N SER A 239 -24.73 13.82 -18.59
CA SER A 239 -25.39 14.89 -19.37
C SER A 239 -26.47 14.38 -20.33
N GLU A 240 -26.51 13.07 -20.64
CA GLU A 240 -27.53 12.45 -21.50
C GLU A 240 -28.93 12.44 -20.84
N VAL A 241 -29.01 12.55 -19.50
CA VAL A 241 -30.29 12.61 -18.77
C VAL A 241 -30.37 13.91 -17.98
N SER A 242 -31.26 14.82 -18.43
CA SER A 242 -31.56 16.04 -17.69
C SER A 242 -31.99 15.74 -16.25
N ASN A 243 -31.34 16.39 -15.28
CA ASN A 243 -31.66 16.41 -13.85
C ASN A 243 -31.51 15.09 -13.07
N ALA A 244 -30.83 14.05 -13.59
CA ALA A 244 -30.65 12.81 -12.82
C ALA A 244 -29.40 12.77 -11.94
N PHE A 245 -28.28 13.38 -12.36
CA PHE A 245 -27.01 13.32 -11.63
C PHE A 245 -26.21 14.62 -11.81
N GLU A 246 -25.58 15.10 -10.73
CA GLU A 246 -24.72 16.29 -10.77
C GLU A 246 -23.40 15.99 -11.50
N THR A 247 -22.90 16.99 -12.24
CA THR A 247 -21.56 16.92 -12.83
C THR A 247 -20.51 17.08 -11.74
N ILE A 248 -19.47 16.24 -11.79
CA ILE A 248 -18.43 16.23 -10.77
C ILE A 248 -17.22 17.01 -11.29
N GLN A 249 -16.69 17.88 -10.45
CA GLN A 249 -15.49 18.66 -10.75
C GLN A 249 -14.22 17.87 -10.41
N TYR A 250 -13.16 18.10 -11.19
CA TYR A 250 -11.88 17.41 -10.99
C TYR A 250 -11.26 17.67 -9.61
N THR A 251 -11.39 18.91 -9.11
CA THR A 251 -10.88 19.31 -7.80
C THR A 251 -11.57 18.57 -6.65
N VAL A 252 -12.88 18.31 -6.77
CA VAL A 252 -13.66 17.57 -5.78
C VAL A 252 -13.17 16.12 -5.70
N VAL A 253 -12.94 15.48 -6.84
CA VAL A 253 -12.47 14.08 -6.91
C VAL A 253 -11.08 13.91 -6.29
N LEU A 254 -10.21 14.91 -6.42
CA LEU A 254 -8.87 14.86 -5.83
C LEU A 254 -8.84 15.08 -4.32
N ASP A 255 -9.88 15.68 -3.75
CA ASP A 255 -9.99 15.92 -2.31
C ASP A 255 -10.64 14.72 -1.61
N VAL A 256 -9.84 14.02 -0.80
CA VAL A 256 -10.25 12.85 0.00
C VAL A 256 -11.33 13.20 1.03
N LYS A 257 -11.43 14.47 1.41
CA LYS A 257 -12.43 14.97 2.37
C LYS A 257 -13.72 15.39 1.69
N SER A 258 -13.81 15.33 0.37
CA SER A 258 -15.00 15.74 -0.35
C SER A 258 -16.16 14.74 -0.19
N SER A 259 -17.38 15.27 -0.34
CA SER A 259 -18.63 14.50 -0.31
C SER A 259 -18.73 13.44 -1.43
N PHE A 260 -17.86 13.49 -2.44
CA PHE A 260 -17.76 12.45 -3.48
C PHE A 260 -17.50 11.08 -2.86
N TYR A 261 -16.64 11.01 -1.84
CA TYR A 261 -16.26 9.77 -1.18
C TYR A 261 -17.33 9.22 -0.24
N ASP A 262 -18.28 10.06 0.20
CA ASP A 262 -19.41 9.63 1.03
C ASP A 262 -20.42 8.77 0.24
N GLN A 263 -20.50 8.96 -1.08
CA GLN A 263 -21.43 8.24 -1.96
C GLN A 263 -20.89 6.87 -2.42
N ILE A 264 -19.57 6.69 -2.45
CA ILE A 264 -18.90 5.46 -2.91
C ILE A 264 -18.80 4.43 -1.78
N ASN A 265 -18.70 4.91 -0.54
CA ASN A 265 -18.63 4.06 0.62
C ASN A 265 -20.03 3.46 0.86
N PHE A 266 -20.22 2.20 0.46
CA PHE A 266 -21.44 1.43 0.76
C PHE A 266 -21.77 1.44 2.27
N VAL A 267 -20.73 1.55 3.11
CA VAL A 267 -20.81 1.67 4.57
C VAL A 267 -21.52 2.95 5.01
N SER A 268 -21.37 4.09 4.31
CA SER A 268 -22.08 5.34 4.63
C SER A 268 -23.51 5.38 4.07
N GLN A 269 -23.84 4.61 3.03
CA GLN A 269 -25.22 4.53 2.53
C GLN A 269 -26.13 3.67 3.42
N ALA A 270 -25.60 2.63 4.07
CA ALA A 270 -26.36 1.80 5.01
C ALA A 270 -26.53 2.45 6.39
N ARG A 271 -25.67 3.41 6.73
CA ARG A 271 -25.67 4.10 8.00
C ARG A 271 -26.38 5.45 7.84
N SER A 272 -27.53 5.65 8.46
CA SER A 272 -28.01 7.01 8.77
C SER A 272 -27.17 7.60 9.90
N SER A 273 -25.83 7.56 9.78
CA SER A 273 -24.94 7.96 10.88
C SER A 273 -24.77 9.46 10.91
N VAL A 274 -24.84 10.00 12.12
CA VAL A 274 -24.50 11.39 12.47
C VAL A 274 -23.02 11.69 12.17
N VAL A 275 -22.19 10.67 12.01
CA VAL A 275 -20.74 10.76 11.74
C VAL A 275 -20.45 10.43 10.28
N ALA A 276 -19.60 11.26 9.64
CA ALA A 276 -19.20 11.09 8.25
C ALA A 276 -18.38 9.79 8.02
N GLY A 277 -18.56 9.15 6.86
CA GLY A 277 -17.92 7.87 6.54
C GLY A 277 -16.38 7.95 6.48
N SER A 278 -15.85 9.09 6.02
CA SER A 278 -14.41 9.37 6.02
C SER A 278 -13.80 9.33 7.42
N VAL A 279 -14.48 9.95 8.40
CA VAL A 279 -14.05 9.97 9.80
C VAL A 279 -14.06 8.56 10.40
N ILE A 280 -15.09 7.76 10.10
CA ILE A 280 -15.17 6.38 10.57
C ILE A 280 -13.98 5.56 10.05
N LYS A 281 -13.62 5.68 8.78
CA LYS A 281 -12.44 5.01 8.20
C LYS A 281 -11.14 5.43 8.87
N THR A 282 -10.96 6.73 9.10
CA THR A 282 -9.79 7.25 9.82
C THR A 282 -9.71 6.67 11.23
N LEU A 283 -10.82 6.59 11.96
CA LEU A 283 -10.88 5.98 13.29
C LEU A 283 -10.56 4.48 13.25
N ILE A 284 -11.09 3.73 12.28
CA ILE A 284 -10.77 2.31 12.09
C ILE A 284 -9.27 2.14 11.81
N GLN A 285 -8.68 2.98 10.97
CA GLN A 285 -7.26 2.93 10.65
C GLN A 285 -6.38 3.16 11.88
N PHE A 286 -6.66 4.21 12.66
CA PHE A 286 -5.92 4.47 13.90
C PHE A 286 -6.14 3.34 14.92
N TYR A 287 -7.35 2.79 15.02
CA TYR A 287 -7.63 1.65 15.89
C TYR A 287 -6.82 0.41 15.49
N ILE A 288 -6.73 0.08 14.20
CA ILE A 288 -5.90 -1.03 13.72
C ILE A 288 -4.43 -0.77 14.01
N ARG A 289 -3.95 0.46 13.78
CA ARG A 289 -2.55 0.83 14.07
C ARG A 289 -2.23 0.75 15.56
N LYS A 290 -3.16 1.19 16.43
CA LYS A 290 -3.08 1.03 17.90
C LYS A 290 -2.93 -0.45 18.27
N GLN A 291 -3.78 -1.33 17.74
CA GLN A 291 -3.71 -2.76 18.00
C GLN A 291 -2.37 -3.37 17.54
N ARG A 292 -1.87 -2.99 16.36
CA ARG A 292 -0.55 -3.43 15.88
C ARG A 292 0.60 -2.94 16.75
N ALA A 293 0.55 -1.69 17.21
CA ALA A 293 1.55 -1.15 18.12
C ALA A 293 1.55 -1.88 19.46
N LEU A 294 0.36 -2.21 20.01
CA LEU A 294 0.24 -3.05 21.21
C LEU A 294 0.84 -4.44 21.01
N GLU A 295 0.53 -5.10 19.88
CA GLU A 295 1.13 -6.38 19.50
C GLU A 295 2.66 -6.29 19.46
N GLU A 296 3.21 -5.26 18.80
CA GLU A 296 4.66 -5.03 18.69
C GLU A 296 5.31 -4.82 20.06
N VAL A 297 4.70 -4.01 20.94
CA VAL A 297 5.19 -3.80 22.32
C VAL A 297 5.31 -5.13 23.06
N LEU A 298 4.29 -5.99 22.97
CA LEU A 298 4.31 -7.30 23.62
C LEU A 298 5.34 -8.24 23.01
N LEU A 299 5.48 -8.24 21.68
CA LEU A 299 6.46 -9.07 20.98
C LEU A 299 7.89 -8.65 21.31
N VAL A 300 8.18 -7.35 21.30
CA VAL A 300 9.51 -6.82 21.61
C VAL A 300 9.89 -7.12 23.05
N LYS A 301 8.97 -6.97 24.01
CA LYS A 301 9.20 -7.41 25.40
C LYS A 301 9.53 -8.90 25.45
N LYS A 302 8.77 -9.71 24.70
CA LYS A 302 9.01 -11.15 24.65
C LYS A 302 10.36 -11.49 24.02
N ASP A 303 10.80 -10.74 23.02
CA ASP A 303 12.10 -10.91 22.38
C ASP A 303 13.25 -10.50 23.30
N MET A 304 13.08 -9.47 24.14
CA MET A 304 14.03 -9.14 25.20
C MET A 304 14.19 -10.29 26.20
N GLU A 305 13.09 -10.86 26.70
CA GLU A 305 13.11 -12.05 27.57
C GLU A 305 13.79 -13.24 26.89
N ASN A 306 13.41 -13.53 25.66
CA ASN A 306 13.96 -14.66 24.90
C ASN A 306 15.47 -14.47 24.62
N THR A 307 15.92 -13.23 24.42
CA THR A 307 17.33 -12.89 24.23
C THR A 307 18.12 -13.19 25.50
N LEU A 308 17.63 -12.78 26.67
CA LEU A 308 18.26 -13.11 27.96
C LEU A 308 18.32 -14.63 28.16
N LEU A 309 17.18 -15.32 28.00
CA LEU A 309 17.10 -16.78 28.14
C LEU A 309 18.06 -17.51 27.19
N TYR A 310 18.20 -17.03 25.96
CA TYR A 310 19.13 -17.59 24.99
C TYR A 310 20.58 -17.49 25.50
N TRP A 311 21.01 -16.32 25.95
CA TRP A 311 22.38 -16.11 26.39
C TRP A 311 22.69 -16.79 27.73
N GLU A 312 21.74 -16.86 28.65
CA GLU A 312 21.85 -17.65 29.87
C GLU A 312 22.06 -19.14 29.54
N LYS A 313 21.27 -19.68 28.60
CA LYS A 313 21.47 -21.05 28.09
C LYS A 313 22.83 -21.24 27.41
N GLN A 314 23.31 -20.28 26.63
CA GLN A 314 24.65 -20.36 26.04
C GLN A 314 25.74 -20.39 27.13
N THR A 315 25.55 -19.63 28.21
CA THR A 315 26.45 -19.62 29.37
C THR A 315 26.49 -20.98 30.04
N GLU A 316 25.34 -21.63 30.27
CA GLU A 316 25.26 -22.98 30.85
C GLU A 316 25.97 -24.04 29.98
N LEU A 317 25.78 -23.97 28.66
CA LEU A 317 26.44 -24.87 27.71
C LEU A 317 27.95 -24.69 27.72
N LEU A 318 28.42 -23.44 27.69
CA LEU A 318 29.86 -23.11 27.76
C LEU A 318 30.47 -23.54 29.09
N PHE A 319 29.76 -23.34 30.20
CA PHE A 319 30.22 -23.77 31.53
C PHE A 319 30.37 -25.29 31.60
N THR A 320 29.38 -26.02 31.09
CA THR A 320 29.44 -27.49 31.00
C THR A 320 30.61 -27.94 30.13
N ALA A 321 30.81 -27.30 28.97
CA ALA A 321 31.93 -27.60 28.08
C ALA A 321 33.29 -27.32 28.75
N ALA A 322 33.43 -26.21 29.47
CA ALA A 322 34.66 -25.84 30.18
C ALA A 322 35.05 -26.87 31.26
N ASN A 323 34.06 -27.46 31.92
CA ASN A 323 34.27 -28.49 32.95
C ASN A 323 34.62 -29.87 32.38
N LEU A 324 34.17 -30.19 31.16
CA LEU A 324 34.41 -31.49 30.51
C LEU A 324 35.75 -31.56 29.75
N LYS A 325 36.37 -30.44 29.40
CA LYS A 325 37.59 -30.41 28.59
C LYS A 325 38.84 -30.62 29.46
N SER A 326 39.72 -31.52 29.01
CA SER A 326 40.99 -31.85 29.68
C SER A 326 42.15 -30.92 29.32
N SER A 327 42.11 -30.28 28.15
CA SER A 327 43.15 -29.35 27.69
C SER A 327 43.10 -28.03 28.46
N PHE A 328 44.20 -27.67 29.11
CA PHE A 328 44.32 -26.41 29.88
C PHE A 328 44.07 -25.17 29.01
N GLY A 329 44.62 -25.12 27.80
CA GLY A 329 44.44 -23.97 26.90
C GLY A 329 43.00 -23.80 26.43
N THR A 330 42.32 -24.90 26.09
CA THR A 330 40.90 -24.86 25.71
C THR A 330 40.03 -24.45 26.90
N LYS A 331 40.36 -24.92 28.10
CA LYS A 331 39.65 -24.55 29.32
C LYS A 331 39.78 -23.05 29.62
N TYR A 332 41.00 -22.50 29.50
CA TYR A 332 41.24 -21.07 29.65
C TYR A 332 40.39 -20.24 28.68
N LEU A 333 40.42 -20.57 27.38
CA LEU A 333 39.66 -19.85 26.35
C LEU A 333 38.14 -19.88 26.61
N LEU A 334 37.62 -21.02 27.08
CA LEU A 334 36.21 -21.15 27.44
C LEU A 334 35.85 -20.30 28.67
N HIS A 335 36.73 -20.21 29.67
CA HIS A 335 36.52 -19.33 30.83
C HIS A 335 36.58 -17.85 30.48
N GLU A 336 37.50 -17.45 29.61
CA GLU A 336 37.56 -16.08 29.06
C GLU A 336 36.26 -15.73 28.33
N ARG A 337 35.76 -16.63 27.49
CA ARG A 337 34.49 -16.44 26.79
C ARG A 337 33.28 -16.38 27.74
N LEU A 338 33.28 -17.20 28.80
CA LEU A 338 32.25 -17.17 29.84
C LEU A 338 32.22 -15.82 30.57
N TYR A 339 33.39 -15.27 30.89
CA TYR A 339 33.50 -13.95 31.52
C TYR A 339 32.91 -12.86 30.63
N ALA A 340 33.35 -12.79 29.36
CA ALA A 340 32.83 -11.82 28.40
C ALA A 340 31.32 -11.96 28.17
N LEU A 341 30.81 -13.19 28.14
CA LEU A 341 29.37 -13.44 28.00
C LEU A 341 28.59 -13.02 29.27
N GLY A 342 29.17 -13.22 30.45
CA GLY A 342 28.60 -12.74 31.71
C GLY A 342 28.46 -11.22 31.75
N GLU A 343 29.50 -10.48 31.36
CA GLU A 343 29.44 -9.02 31.25
C GLU A 343 28.35 -8.57 30.27
N PHE A 344 28.27 -9.20 29.10
CA PHE A 344 27.26 -8.90 28.11
C PHE A 344 25.82 -9.18 28.59
N ILE A 345 25.59 -10.29 29.31
CA ILE A 345 24.28 -10.58 29.90
C ILE A 345 23.90 -9.54 30.96
N GLU A 346 24.84 -9.10 31.78
CA GLU A 346 24.60 -8.05 32.78
C GLU A 346 24.26 -6.70 32.12
N GLU A 347 24.92 -6.35 31.01
CA GLU A 347 24.55 -5.17 30.21
C GLU A 347 23.12 -5.30 29.66
N LEU A 348 22.76 -6.46 29.08
CA LEU A 348 21.40 -6.68 28.59
C LEU A 348 20.36 -6.63 29.71
N LYS A 349 20.66 -7.18 30.90
CA LYS A 349 19.77 -7.11 32.06
C LYS A 349 19.54 -5.66 32.48
N LYS A 350 20.58 -4.85 32.57
CA LYS A 350 20.46 -3.41 32.86
C LYS A 350 19.57 -2.69 31.85
N LEU A 351 19.70 -3.00 30.56
CA LEU A 351 18.89 -2.41 29.50
C LEU A 351 17.42 -2.87 29.53
N PHE A 352 17.17 -4.16 29.80
CA PHE A 352 15.84 -4.75 29.65
C PHE A 352 14.99 -4.74 30.92
N SER A 353 15.59 -4.82 32.12
CA SER A 353 14.86 -4.86 33.38
C SER A 353 13.86 -3.71 33.56
N PRO A 354 14.19 -2.44 33.24
CA PRO A 354 13.21 -1.34 33.33
C PRO A 354 11.94 -1.58 32.50
N ILE A 355 12.09 -2.26 31.36
CA ILE A 355 11.02 -2.50 30.38
C ILE A 355 10.22 -3.77 30.70
N ILE A 356 10.92 -4.84 31.08
CA ILE A 356 10.33 -6.14 31.42
C ILE A 356 9.61 -6.08 32.78
N ASP A 357 10.29 -5.56 33.80
CA ASP A 357 9.80 -5.56 35.19
C ASP A 357 8.84 -4.39 35.49
N GLY A 358 8.75 -3.43 34.57
CA GLY A 358 7.83 -2.29 34.65
C GLY A 358 8.32 -1.14 35.55
N SER A 359 9.57 -1.18 36.02
CA SER A 359 10.21 -0.07 36.73
C SER A 359 10.64 1.00 35.71
N THR A 360 9.80 2.01 35.52
CA THR A 360 10.06 3.12 34.60
C THR A 360 11.06 4.10 35.21
N ASP A 361 12.35 3.90 34.96
CA ASP A 361 13.32 5.00 35.00
C ASP A 361 13.52 5.50 33.56
N ASN A 362 12.87 6.61 33.24
CA ASN A 362 13.04 7.34 31.99
C ASN A 362 14.39 8.06 32.01
N GLU A 363 15.46 7.38 31.66
CA GLU A 363 16.63 8.04 31.06
C GLU A 363 16.56 7.84 29.56
N LEU A 364 16.12 8.90 28.88
CA LEU A 364 16.20 9.07 27.42
C LEU A 364 17.65 8.86 27.00
N LEU A 365 17.95 7.71 26.38
CA LEU A 365 19.20 7.53 25.66
C LEU A 365 19.13 8.41 24.40
N ASP A 366 20.11 9.32 24.26
CA ASP A 366 20.28 10.19 23.10
C ASP A 366 20.17 9.41 21.79
N GLU A 367 19.10 9.69 21.04
CA GLU A 367 18.76 9.08 19.76
C GLU A 367 19.85 9.29 18.68
N GLU A 368 20.77 10.24 18.88
CA GLU A 368 21.77 10.62 17.87
C GLU A 368 23.03 9.74 17.82
N SER A 369 23.22 8.79 18.76
CA SER A 369 24.48 8.00 18.81
C SER A 369 24.37 6.52 18.40
N LEU A 370 23.16 5.99 18.17
CA LEU A 370 22.96 4.52 18.20
C LEU A 370 22.58 3.86 16.87
N ILE A 371 22.47 4.62 15.79
CA ILE A 371 22.28 4.06 14.45
C ILE A 371 23.16 4.84 13.47
N GLU A 372 24.45 4.50 13.41
CA GLU A 372 25.17 4.58 12.14
C GLU A 372 24.53 3.53 11.21
N ASP A 373 23.37 3.88 10.65
CA ASP A 373 22.90 3.31 9.41
C ASP A 373 23.93 3.75 8.39
N ASP A 374 24.89 2.87 8.16
CA ASP A 374 25.84 2.95 7.07
C ASP A 374 25.01 2.91 5.78
N GLN A 375 24.57 4.11 5.36
CA GLN A 375 24.19 4.37 3.99
C GLN A 375 25.44 4.02 3.19
N CYS A 376 25.48 2.80 2.67
CA CYS A 376 26.46 2.39 1.70
C CYS A 376 26.27 3.31 0.48
N THR A 377 26.99 4.43 0.50
CA THR A 377 27.04 5.39 -0.59
C THR A 377 27.69 4.67 -1.75
N ASP A 378 26.87 4.36 -2.76
CA ASP A 378 27.29 3.87 -4.08
C ASP A 378 28.07 5.00 -4.79
N GLU A 379 29.28 5.28 -4.33
CA GLU A 379 30.29 5.97 -5.12
C GLU A 379 31.20 4.91 -5.75
N SER A 380 30.68 4.27 -6.81
CA SER A 380 31.55 3.72 -7.84
C SER A 380 31.29 4.49 -9.13
N SER A 381 32.01 5.61 -9.25
CA SER A 381 32.35 6.21 -10.53
C SER A 381 33.20 5.22 -11.32
N ASP A 382 32.66 4.63 -12.37
CA ASP A 382 33.45 4.16 -13.49
C ASP A 382 32.85 4.78 -14.76
N ASP A 383 33.47 5.89 -15.15
CA ASP A 383 33.48 6.44 -16.50
C ASP A 383 33.98 5.36 -17.46
N GLU A 384 33.11 4.83 -18.32
CA GLU A 384 33.52 4.50 -19.68
C GLU A 384 32.62 5.22 -20.68
N ASN A 385 33.20 6.30 -21.15
CA ASN A 385 32.80 7.16 -22.24
C ASN A 385 32.84 6.37 -23.56
N VAL A 386 31.68 6.11 -24.17
CA VAL A 386 31.59 5.89 -25.62
C VAL A 386 30.50 6.79 -26.15
N SER A 387 30.94 7.76 -26.96
CA SER A 387 30.13 8.66 -27.74
C SER A 387 29.12 7.90 -28.60
N ASP A 388 27.91 8.44 -28.72
CA ASP A 388 27.52 9.06 -29.98
C ASP A 388 26.39 10.06 -29.76
N THR A 389 26.60 11.20 -30.39
CA THR A 389 25.80 12.41 -30.47
C THR A 389 24.41 12.18 -31.05
N GLU A 390 23.40 12.83 -30.48
CA GLU A 390 22.47 13.66 -31.26
C GLU A 390 21.75 14.66 -30.34
N GLU A 391 21.91 15.94 -30.69
CA GLU A 391 21.25 17.10 -30.11
C GLU A 391 19.73 16.99 -30.24
N MET A 392 18.98 17.33 -29.20
CA MET A 392 17.85 18.26 -29.34
C MET A 392 17.57 18.98 -28.03
N THR A 393 17.65 20.30 -28.13
CA THR A 393 17.18 21.31 -27.21
C THR A 393 15.68 21.15 -26.93
N ASP A 394 15.24 21.35 -25.69
CA ASP A 394 14.39 22.50 -25.37
C ASP A 394 14.02 22.59 -23.88
N ASN A 395 14.25 23.79 -23.37
CA ASN A 395 13.67 24.40 -22.18
C ASN A 395 12.18 24.04 -22.00
N VAL A 396 11.77 23.73 -20.76
CA VAL A 396 10.80 24.55 -20.00
C VAL A 396 10.96 24.22 -18.51
N HIS A 397 11.59 25.14 -17.78
CA HIS A 397 11.28 25.40 -16.37
C HIS A 397 9.83 25.90 -16.29
N GLN A 398 9.00 25.28 -15.46
CA GLN A 398 7.93 26.05 -14.81
C GLN A 398 7.52 25.43 -13.48
N ASP A 399 7.80 26.21 -12.45
CA ASP A 399 7.31 26.10 -11.09
C ASP A 399 5.80 25.91 -11.04
N PHE A 400 5.32 25.01 -10.18
CA PHE A 400 4.02 25.21 -9.53
C PHE A 400 4.05 24.63 -8.11
N TYR A 401 4.20 25.54 -7.16
CA TYR A 401 3.67 25.44 -5.80
C TYR A 401 2.14 25.47 -5.84
N ILE A 402 1.56 24.86 -4.79
CA ILE A 402 0.14 24.78 -4.34
C ILE A 402 -0.49 23.40 -4.54
#